data_AF-A0A6I2XBW7-F1
#
_entry.id   AF-A0A6I2XBW7-F1
#
_cell.length_a   1.000
_cell.length_b   1.000
_cell.length_c   1.000
_cell.angle_alpha   90.00
_cell.angle_beta   90.00
_cell.angle_gamma   90.00
#
_symmetry.space_group_name_H-M   'P 1'
#
loop_
_entity.id
_entity.type
_entity.pdbx_description
1 polymer ?
#
loop_
_entity_poly.entity_id
_entity_poly.type
_entity_poly.pdbx_seq_one_letter_code
_entity_poly.pdbx_strand_id
1 'polypeptide(L)'
;SANPQIQTPHTLPALGQMEACGLINNSDARVLKEAWVLSSSIRSNAMLYLNKRTDVLPLDRQQLEGIARLSGYPRGGASSLEQDYLAATRRGRAVFEKLFFD
;
A
#
# COMPACT_ATOMS: atom_id res chain seq x y z
N SER A 1 -20.85 -9.85 -17.89
CA SER A 1 -19.81 -9.87 -18.93
C SER A 1 -18.48 -10.20 -18.28
N ALA A 2 -17.73 -11.17 -18.79
CA ALA A 2 -16.36 -11.35 -18.34
C ALA A 2 -15.56 -10.12 -18.81
N ASN A 3 -14.69 -9.59 -17.94
CA ASN A 3 -13.71 -8.57 -18.30
C ASN A 3 -12.32 -9.24 -18.36
N PRO A 4 -11.92 -9.87 -19.48
CA PRO A 4 -10.62 -10.55 -19.58
C PRO A 4 -9.43 -9.65 -19.22
N GLN A 5 -9.55 -8.34 -19.49
CA GLN A 5 -8.52 -7.35 -19.26
C GLN A 5 -8.15 -7.15 -17.78
N ILE A 6 -9.04 -7.49 -16.83
CA ILE A 6 -8.73 -7.42 -15.39
C ILE A 6 -8.28 -8.77 -14.81
N GLN A 7 -8.28 -9.85 -15.61
CA GLN A 7 -7.88 -11.19 -15.18
C GLN A 7 -6.36 -11.34 -15.20
N THR A 8 -5.70 -10.66 -14.27
CA THR A 8 -4.25 -10.69 -14.10
C THR A 8 -3.88 -10.92 -12.64
N PRO A 9 -2.82 -11.70 -12.33
CA PRO A 9 -2.34 -11.86 -10.96
C PRO A 9 -1.63 -10.61 -10.42
N HIS A 10 -1.42 -9.58 -11.25
CA HIS A 10 -0.70 -8.37 -10.88
C HIS A 10 -1.65 -7.25 -10.48
N THR A 11 -1.58 -6.81 -9.23
CA THR A 11 -2.52 -5.82 -8.65
C THR A 11 -2.50 -4.46 -9.35
N LEU A 12 -1.32 -3.89 -9.64
CA LEU A 12 -1.24 -2.57 -10.28
C LEU A 12 -1.79 -2.57 -11.72
N PRO A 13 -1.44 -3.55 -12.58
CA PRO A 13 -2.10 -3.75 -13.86
C PRO A 13 -3.62 -3.92 -13.75
N ALA A 14 -4.10 -4.75 -12.81
CA ALA A 14 -5.54 -4.94 -12.59
C ALA A 14 -6.24 -3.62 -12.26
N LEU A 15 -5.71 -2.84 -11.30
CA LEU A 15 -6.27 -1.53 -10.94
C LEU A 15 -6.27 -0.55 -12.12
N GLY A 16 -5.23 -0.57 -12.96
CA GLY A 16 -5.18 0.25 -14.18
C GLY A 16 -6.24 -0.15 -15.20
N GLN A 17 -6.50 -1.44 -15.38
CA GLN A 17 -7.52 -1.93 -16.31
C GLN A 17 -8.94 -1.73 -15.77
N MET A 18 -9.15 -1.88 -14.45
CA MET A 18 -10.42 -1.55 -13.80
C MET A 18 -10.78 -0.07 -13.99
N GLU A 19 -9.80 0.82 -13.86
CA GLU A 19 -9.97 2.24 -14.15
C GLU A 19 -10.26 2.50 -15.64
N ALA A 20 -9.46 1.92 -16.55
CA ALA A 20 -9.61 2.13 -17.99
C ALA A 20 -10.96 1.66 -18.55
N CYS A 21 -11.53 0.61 -17.95
CA CYS A 21 -12.85 0.11 -18.33
C CYS A 21 -14.00 0.71 -17.51
N GLY A 22 -13.73 1.72 -16.68
CA GLY A 22 -14.74 2.44 -15.91
C GLY A 22 -15.36 1.63 -14.77
N LEU A 23 -14.73 0.54 -14.33
CA LEU A 23 -15.21 -0.26 -13.19
C LEU A 23 -14.96 0.45 -11.85
N ILE A 24 -13.91 1.27 -11.78
CA ILE A 24 -13.62 2.15 -10.65
C ILE A 24 -13.27 3.54 -11.20
N ASN A 25 -13.61 4.59 -10.45
CA ASN A 25 -13.22 5.95 -10.84
C ASN A 25 -11.72 6.20 -10.60
N ASN A 26 -11.18 7.24 -11.24
CA ASN A 26 -9.78 7.62 -11.17
C ASN A 26 -9.29 7.88 -9.73
N SER A 27 -10.10 8.55 -8.89
CA SER A 27 -9.71 8.86 -7.51
C SER A 27 -9.57 7.60 -6.64
N ASP A 28 -10.49 6.66 -6.77
CA ASP A 28 -10.47 5.40 -6.04
C ASP A 28 -9.29 4.54 -6.52
N ALA A 29 -9.07 4.45 -7.83
CA ALA A 29 -7.93 3.76 -8.42
C ALA A 29 -6.59 4.34 -7.92
N ARG A 30 -6.47 5.67 -7.88
CA ARG A 30 -5.28 6.36 -7.38
C ARG A 30 -4.98 5.99 -5.92
N VAL A 31 -5.99 6.08 -5.06
CA VAL A 31 -5.84 5.75 -3.63
C VAL A 31 -5.38 4.30 -3.42
N LEU A 32 -6.00 3.35 -4.15
CA LEU A 32 -5.63 1.94 -4.05
C LEU A 32 -4.21 1.68 -4.55
N LYS A 33 -3.80 2.30 -5.67
CA LYS A 33 -2.43 2.19 -6.21
C LYS A 33 -1.39 2.74 -5.24
N GLU A 34 -1.63 3.91 -4.66
CA GLU A 34 -0.76 4.53 -3.66
C GLU A 34 -0.60 3.64 -2.42
N ALA A 35 -1.72 3.16 -1.87
CA ALA A 35 -1.71 2.27 -0.72
C ALA A 35 -0.97 0.96 -1.01
N TRP A 36 -1.18 0.36 -2.19
CA TRP A 36 -0.50 -0.86 -2.61
C TRP A 36 1.01 -0.69 -2.73
N VAL A 37 1.47 0.38 -3.40
CA VAL A 37 2.90 0.67 -3.62
C VAL A 37 3.59 0.91 -2.28
N LEU A 38 3.03 1.78 -1.43
CA LEU A 38 3.61 2.09 -0.13
C LEU A 38 3.69 0.85 0.75
N SER A 39 2.59 0.11 0.89
CA SER A 39 2.53 -1.07 1.76
C SER A 39 3.45 -2.18 1.28
N SER A 40 3.57 -2.38 -0.03
CA SER A 40 4.48 -3.38 -0.60
C SER A 40 5.94 -3.00 -0.43
N SER A 41 6.29 -1.72 -0.61
CA SER A 41 7.64 -1.22 -0.38
C SER A 41 8.04 -1.34 1.08
N ILE A 42 7.18 -0.91 2.01
CA ILE A 42 7.43 -1.02 3.46
C ILE A 42 7.58 -2.48 3.88
N ARG A 43 6.75 -3.40 3.36
CA ARG A 43 6.87 -4.83 3.63
C ARG A 43 8.23 -5.38 3.19
N SER A 44 8.69 -5.02 1.99
CA SER A 44 10.02 -5.41 1.51
C SER A 44 11.15 -4.85 2.38
N ASN A 45 11.07 -3.57 2.75
CA ASN A 45 12.08 -2.92 3.59
C ASN A 45 12.09 -3.49 5.02
N ALA A 46 10.91 -3.80 5.58
CA ALA A 46 10.77 -4.47 6.87
C ALA A 46 11.39 -5.86 6.83
N MET A 47 11.19 -6.63 5.76
CA MET A 47 11.84 -7.93 5.60
C MET A 47 13.36 -7.82 5.58
N LEU A 48 13.91 -6.84 4.83
CA LEU A 48 15.34 -6.62 4.75
C LEU A 48 15.93 -6.20 6.10
N TYR A 49 15.26 -5.29 6.82
CA TYR A 49 15.74 -4.80 8.11
C TYR A 49 15.66 -5.86 9.21
N LEU A 50 14.56 -6.60 9.28
CA LEU A 50 14.29 -7.56 10.35
C LEU A 50 14.88 -8.96 10.08
N ASN A 51 15.35 -9.21 8.84
CA ASN A 51 15.78 -10.52 8.36
C ASN A 51 14.72 -11.63 8.58
N LYS A 52 13.45 -11.27 8.48
CA LYS A 52 12.31 -12.19 8.59
C LYS A 52 11.11 -11.64 7.83
N ARG A 53 10.21 -12.54 7.39
CA ARG A 53 8.92 -12.12 6.81
C ARG A 53 8.04 -11.50 7.90
N THR A 54 7.39 -10.39 7.55
CA THR A 54 6.35 -9.75 8.36
C THR A 54 5.35 -9.08 7.44
N ASP A 55 4.09 -9.07 7.84
CA ASP A 55 2.99 -8.31 7.26
C ASP A 55 2.50 -7.19 8.20
N VAL A 56 3.06 -7.13 9.41
CA VAL A 56 2.77 -6.13 10.42
C VAL A 56 3.92 -5.12 10.51
N LEU A 57 3.58 -3.84 10.56
CA LEU A 57 4.52 -2.77 10.85
C LEU A 57 4.95 -2.88 12.33
N PRO A 58 6.26 -2.97 12.63
CA PRO A 58 6.72 -3.08 14.01
C PRO A 58 6.31 -1.87 14.87
N LEU A 59 6.03 -2.11 16.15
CA LEU A 59 5.79 -1.05 17.14
C LEU A 59 7.09 -0.57 17.81
N ASP A 60 8.17 -1.37 17.71
CA ASP A 60 9.47 -0.99 18.25
C ASP A 60 10.04 0.21 17.48
N ARG A 61 10.39 1.26 18.22
CA ARG A 61 10.80 2.54 17.63
C ARG A 61 12.12 2.44 16.88
N GLN A 62 13.05 1.62 17.37
CA GLN A 62 14.36 1.45 16.73
C GLN A 62 14.21 0.69 15.41
N GLN A 63 13.35 -0.34 15.38
CA GLN A 63 13.01 -1.05 14.15
C GLN A 63 12.32 -0.13 13.13
N LEU A 64 11.35 0.68 13.58
CA LEU A 64 10.68 1.65 12.72
C LEU A 64 11.66 2.66 12.11
N GLU A 65 12.60 3.18 12.90
CA GLU A 65 13.62 4.10 12.40
C GLU A 65 14.48 3.45 11.32
N GLY A 66 14.89 2.19 11.52
CA GLY A 66 15.62 1.42 10.52
C GLY A 66 14.87 1.24 9.20
N ILE A 67 13.58 0.87 9.29
CA ILE A 67 12.70 0.70 8.12
C ILE A 67 12.46 2.05 7.42
N ALA A 68 12.31 3.13 8.18
CA ALA A 68 12.12 4.48 7.65
C ALA A 68 13.33 4.91 6.82
N ARG A 69 14.55 4.65 7.32
CA ARG A 69 15.80 4.93 6.59
C ARG A 69 15.90 4.15 5.28
N LEU A 70 15.57 2.86 5.28
CA LEU A 70 15.53 2.06 4.05
C LEU A 70 14.44 2.53 3.07
N SER A 71 13.38 3.12 3.60
CA SER A 71 12.27 3.67 2.82
C SER A 71 12.52 5.10 2.34
N GLY A 72 13.74 5.64 2.54
CA GLY A 72 14.14 6.97 2.06
C GLY A 72 13.78 8.13 2.98
N TYR A 73 13.27 7.87 4.19
CA TYR A 73 12.96 8.93 5.14
C TYR A 73 14.25 9.47 5.79
N PRO A 74 14.28 10.77 6.16
CA PRO A 74 15.39 11.34 6.92
C PRO A 74 15.55 10.69 8.30
N ARG A 75 16.65 11.00 8.99
CA ARG A 75 16.86 10.58 10.38
C ARG A 75 15.76 11.17 11.27
N GLY A 76 15.20 10.34 12.15
CA GLY A 76 14.02 10.66 12.94
C GLY A 76 12.70 10.44 12.17
N GLY A 77 12.76 9.75 11.03
CA GLY A 77 11.63 9.55 10.12
C GLY A 77 10.63 8.47 10.56
N ALA A 78 10.88 7.77 11.67
CA ALA A 78 10.00 6.69 12.15
C ALA A 78 8.53 7.11 12.27
N SER A 79 8.24 8.26 12.88
CA SER A 79 6.87 8.75 13.05
C SER A 79 6.20 9.15 11.73
N SER A 80 6.96 9.74 10.80
CA SER A 80 6.45 10.07 9.46
C SER A 80 6.10 8.81 8.68
N LEU A 81 6.98 7.79 8.69
CA LEU A 81 6.71 6.49 8.07
C LEU A 81 5.43 5.86 8.62
N GLU A 82 5.29 5.84 9.95
CA GLU A 82 4.13 5.26 10.63
C GLU A 82 2.84 6.01 10.24
N GLN A 83 2.88 7.35 10.25
CA GLN A 83 1.75 8.18 9.85
C GLN A 83 1.35 7.95 8.39
N ASP A 84 2.31 7.93 7.47
CA ASP A 84 2.07 7.73 6.04
C ASP A 84 1.49 6.34 5.78
N TYR A 85 2.04 5.30 6.44
CA TYR A 85 1.52 3.94 6.34
C TYR A 85 0.08 3.82 6.86
N LEU A 86 -0.20 4.35 8.05
CA LEU A 86 -1.54 4.32 8.63
C LEU A 86 -2.53 5.15 7.81
N ALA A 87 -2.12 6.30 7.28
CA ALA A 87 -2.98 7.13 6.44
C ALA A 87 -3.31 6.44 5.12
N ALA A 88 -2.32 5.83 4.45
CA ALA A 88 -2.54 5.13 3.19
C ALA A 88 -3.42 3.89 3.35
N THR A 89 -3.19 3.08 4.39
CA THR A 89 -3.99 1.87 4.67
C THR A 89 -5.44 2.22 5.03
N ARG A 90 -5.67 3.27 5.84
CA ARG A 90 -7.04 3.76 6.12
C ARG A 90 -7.76 4.25 4.87
N ARG A 91 -7.10 5.04 4.01
CA ARG A 91 -7.70 5.51 2.75
C ARG A 91 -8.03 4.36 1.81
N GLY A 92 -7.10 3.41 1.67
CA GLY A 92 -7.32 2.19 0.89
C GLY A 92 -8.50 1.36 1.40
N ARG A 93 -8.62 1.22 2.72
CA ARG A 93 -9.75 0.54 3.35
C ARG A 93 -11.07 1.25 3.07
N ALA A 94 -11.14 2.57 3.20
CA ALA A 94 -12.35 3.33 2.92
C ALA A 94 -12.83 3.16 1.46
N VAL A 95 -11.91 3.19 0.50
CA VAL A 95 -12.23 2.93 -0.91
C VAL A 95 -12.68 1.49 -1.13
N PHE A 96 -12.02 0.52 -0.49
CA PHE A 96 -12.45 -0.87 -0.56
C PHE A 96 -13.88 -1.06 -0.02
N GLU A 97 -14.20 -0.48 1.14
CA GLU A 97 -15.56 -0.57 1.69
C GLU A 97 -16.59 0.01 0.72
N LYS A 98 -16.33 1.21 0.19
CA LYS A 98 -17.18 1.86 -0.80
C LYS A 98 -17.42 1.03 -2.07
N LEU A 99 -16.41 0.29 -2.55
CA LEU A 99 -16.52 -0.46 -3.80
C LEU A 99 -17.25 -1.80 -3.64
N PHE A 100 -17.33 -2.33 -2.41
CA PHE A 100 -17.81 -3.69 -2.17
C PHE A 100 -19.04 -3.76 -1.26
N PHE A 101 -19.31 -2.74 -0.45
CA PHE A 101 -20.37 -2.76 0.57
C PHE A 101 -21.33 -1.57 0.51
N ASP A 102 -20.97 -0.49 -0.20
CA ASP A 102 -21.89 0.61 -0.51
C ASP A 102 -22.58 0.36 -1.87
#